data_AF-L7QW74-F1
#
_entry.id   AF-L7QW74-F1
#
_cell.length_a   1.000
_cell.length_b   1.000
_cell.length_c   1.000
_cell.angle_alpha   90.00
_cell.angle_beta   90.00
_cell.angle_gamma   90.00
#
_symmetry.space_group_name_H-M   'P 1'
#
loop_
_entity.id
_entity.type
_entity.pdbx_description
1 polymer ?
#
loop_
_entity_poly.entity_id
_entity_poly.type
_entity_poly.pdbx_seq_one_letter_code
_entity_poly.pdbx_strand_id
1 'polypeptide(L)'
;LICETYHIMNDILGMEQDEMAQVFEEWNKAELESFLIEITSDILKYKDVDGEYLLPKIRDTAGQKGTGKWTGISALEYGVPVTLIGEAVFARCLSALKDERVKASKVLPGPTTKFTGDKKSFLDHLRKALYASKIISYAQGFMLLREAAKANGWNLNYGGIALMWRGGCIIRSVFLGNIKDAYTKNPHLTNLLLDPYFTERMEASHESLRQVVAQTALLGVTAPAFYTALSFYDGYRSHTLPANLLQAQR
;
A
#
# COMPACT_ATOMS: atom_id res chain seq x y z
N LEU A 1 1.58 2.50 2.30
CA LEU A 1 0.18 2.80 1.92
C LEU A 1 -0.51 3.76 2.89
N ILE A 2 -1.08 3.37 4.03
CA ILE A 2 -1.80 4.32 4.92
C ILE A 2 -0.90 5.48 5.37
N CYS A 3 0.34 5.20 5.77
CA CYS A 3 1.31 6.25 6.12
C CYS A 3 1.64 7.19 4.94
N GLU A 4 1.69 6.67 3.71
CA GLU A 4 1.91 7.50 2.52
C GLU A 4 0.67 8.35 2.23
N THR A 5 -0.53 7.81 2.42
CA THR A 5 -1.77 8.58 2.32
C THR A 5 -1.81 9.73 3.33
N TYR A 6 -1.45 9.46 4.60
CA TYR A 6 -1.28 10.50 5.61
C TYR A 6 -0.25 11.56 5.20
N HIS A 7 0.94 11.14 4.75
CA HIS A 7 2.00 12.04 4.32
C HIS A 7 1.56 12.94 3.15
N ILE A 8 0.79 12.39 2.21
CA ILE A 8 0.23 13.13 1.08
C ILE A 8 -0.84 14.13 1.55
N MET A 9 -1.75 13.74 2.44
CA MET A 9 -2.75 14.66 2.99
C MET A 9 -2.08 15.83 3.73
N ASN A 10 -1.01 15.55 4.47
CA ASN A 10 -0.27 16.57 5.21
C ASN A 10 0.56 17.48 4.27
N ASP A 11 1.48 16.91 3.48
CA ASP A 11 2.50 17.70 2.78
C ASP A 11 2.02 18.23 1.41
N ILE A 12 1.10 17.53 0.74
CA ILE A 12 0.56 17.96 -0.56
C ILE A 12 -0.71 18.78 -0.36
N LEU A 13 -1.64 18.28 0.47
CA LEU A 13 -2.94 18.93 0.65
C LEU A 13 -2.96 19.95 1.80
N GLY A 14 -1.97 19.95 2.70
CA GLY A 14 -1.91 20.87 3.83
C GLY A 14 -3.12 20.70 4.75
N MET A 15 -3.56 19.47 4.97
CA MET A 15 -4.71 19.15 5.82
C MET A 15 -4.30 19.09 7.29
N GLU A 16 -5.18 19.58 8.16
CA GLU A 16 -4.99 19.49 9.61
C GLU A 16 -5.34 18.08 10.14
N GLN A 17 -4.84 17.74 11.34
CA GLN A 17 -5.07 16.43 11.99
C GLN A 17 -6.56 16.04 12.05
N ASP A 18 -7.42 16.95 12.48
CA ASP A 18 -8.86 16.71 12.59
C ASP A 18 -9.51 16.47 11.22
N GLU A 19 -9.09 17.19 10.19
CA GLU A 19 -9.60 17.01 8.82
C GLU A 19 -9.19 15.64 8.28
N MET A 20 -7.93 15.24 8.48
CA MET A 20 -7.45 13.91 8.10
C MET A 20 -8.21 12.82 8.85
N ALA A 21 -8.46 13.00 10.15
CA ALA A 21 -9.22 12.03 10.95
C ALA A 21 -10.63 11.83 10.39
N GLN A 22 -11.36 12.91 10.12
CA GLN A 22 -12.71 12.85 9.52
C GLN A 22 -12.70 12.09 8.19
N VAL A 23 -11.70 12.35 7.34
CA VAL A 23 -11.58 11.65 6.06
C VAL A 23 -11.35 10.14 6.25
N PHE A 24 -10.49 9.73 7.18
CA PHE A 24 -10.30 8.31 7.49
C PHE A 24 -11.57 7.67 8.10
N GLU A 25 -12.35 8.39 8.92
CA GLU A 25 -13.66 7.91 9.40
C GLU A 25 -14.66 7.70 8.28
N GLU A 26 -14.72 8.62 7.32
CA GLU A 26 -15.58 8.49 6.15
C GLU A 26 -15.16 7.29 5.29
N TRP A 27 -13.86 7.12 5.05
CA TRP A 27 -13.33 6.00 4.29
C TRP A 27 -13.57 4.66 5.00
N ASN A 28 -13.60 4.66 6.33
CA ASN A 28 -13.88 3.46 7.12
C ASN A 28 -15.35 3.00 7.02
N LYS A 29 -16.26 3.75 6.38
CA LYS A 29 -17.68 3.38 6.25
C LYS A 29 -18.01 2.66 4.94
N ALA A 30 -17.01 2.40 4.09
CA ALA A 30 -17.21 1.86 2.74
C ALA A 30 -16.15 0.81 2.38
N GLU A 31 -15.60 0.82 1.16
CA GLU A 31 -14.70 -0.23 0.66
C GLU A 31 -13.35 -0.32 1.39
N LEU A 32 -12.96 0.74 2.11
CA LEU A 32 -11.75 0.80 2.92
C LEU A 32 -11.98 0.39 4.38
N GLU A 33 -13.23 0.02 4.78
CA GLU A 33 -13.53 -0.44 6.14
C GLU A 33 -12.54 -1.52 6.58
N SER A 34 -11.74 -1.18 7.59
CA SER A 34 -10.71 -2.04 8.12
C SER A 34 -10.23 -1.55 9.48
N PHE A 35 -9.74 -2.49 10.29
CA PHE A 35 -9.19 -2.15 11.60
C PHE A 35 -8.06 -1.13 11.53
N LEU A 36 -7.20 -1.19 10.51
CA LEU A 36 -6.10 -0.24 10.37
C LEU A 36 -6.58 1.17 9.99
N ILE A 37 -7.65 1.30 9.21
CA ILE A 37 -8.24 2.61 8.86
C ILE A 37 -8.97 3.20 10.08
N GLU A 38 -9.72 2.37 10.81
CA GLU A 38 -10.37 2.70 12.08
C GLU A 38 -9.38 3.32 13.08
N ILE A 39 -8.34 2.58 13.46
CA ILE A 39 -7.37 3.09 14.44
C ILE A 39 -6.56 4.27 13.92
N THR A 40 -6.44 4.44 12.59
CA THR A 40 -5.76 5.61 12.03
C THR A 40 -6.53 6.88 12.32
N SER A 41 -7.86 6.86 12.19
CA SER A 41 -8.71 7.97 12.62
C SER A 41 -8.51 8.27 14.11
N ASP A 42 -8.56 7.24 14.96
CA ASP A 42 -8.43 7.43 16.42
C ASP A 42 -7.06 8.01 16.80
N ILE A 43 -5.98 7.55 16.14
CA ILE A 43 -4.62 8.05 16.33
C ILE A 43 -4.53 9.54 15.95
N LEU A 44 -5.13 9.95 14.84
CA LEU A 44 -5.14 11.34 14.39
C LEU A 44 -5.88 12.27 15.35
N LYS A 45 -6.90 11.76 16.06
CA LYS A 45 -7.68 12.52 17.05
C LYS A 45 -7.04 12.59 18.42
N TYR A 46 -6.07 11.72 18.70
CA TYR A 46 -5.53 11.58 20.05
C TYR A 46 -4.68 12.79 20.44
N LYS A 47 -5.09 13.46 21.52
CA LYS A 47 -4.39 14.59 22.14
C LYS A 47 -3.66 14.13 23.41
N ASP A 48 -2.47 14.66 23.61
CA ASP A 48 -1.63 14.45 24.78
C ASP A 48 -2.10 15.32 25.96
N VAL A 49 -1.46 15.20 27.12
CA VAL A 49 -1.83 15.90 28.37
C VAL A 49 -1.77 17.43 28.28
N ASP A 50 -1.04 17.97 27.32
CA ASP A 50 -0.93 19.40 27.04
C ASP A 50 -1.99 19.92 26.07
N GLY A 51 -2.87 19.04 25.56
CA GLY A 51 -3.93 19.40 24.61
C GLY A 51 -3.51 19.38 23.14
N GLU A 52 -2.24 19.12 22.85
CA GLU A 52 -1.71 19.02 21.48
C GLU A 52 -1.81 17.59 20.93
N TYR A 53 -1.93 17.43 19.61
CA TYR A 53 -1.96 16.10 18.99
C TYR A 53 -0.69 15.30 19.30
N LEU A 54 -0.86 14.03 19.66
CA LEU A 54 0.27 13.16 19.99
C LEU A 54 1.06 12.75 18.74
N LEU A 55 0.39 12.47 17.62
CA LEU A 55 1.02 11.89 16.43
C LEU A 55 2.26 12.68 15.94
N PRO A 56 2.25 14.02 15.80
CA PRO A 56 3.42 14.79 15.37
C PRO A 56 4.61 14.72 16.35
N LYS A 57 4.37 14.38 17.62
CA LYS A 57 5.40 14.26 18.65
C LYS A 57 6.08 12.89 18.65
N ILE A 58 5.49 11.88 18.00
CA ILE A 58 6.05 10.53 17.93
C ILE A 58 7.26 10.54 16.99
N ARG A 59 8.38 10.00 17.47
CA ARG A 59 9.59 9.87 16.66
C ARG A 59 9.34 8.99 15.43
N ASP A 60 9.67 9.51 14.24
CA ASP A 60 9.49 8.89 12.92
C ASP A 60 10.54 7.80 12.62
N THR A 61 10.73 6.87 13.55
CA THR A 61 11.64 5.72 13.42
C THR A 61 10.86 4.44 13.68
N ALA A 62 10.51 3.72 12.61
CA ALA A 62 9.70 2.52 12.72
C ALA A 62 10.53 1.28 13.07
N GLY A 63 10.22 0.64 14.20
CA GLY A 63 10.77 -0.67 14.55
C GLY A 63 10.15 -1.82 13.73
N GLN A 64 10.80 -2.99 13.77
CA GLN A 64 10.26 -4.22 13.20
C GLN A 64 10.78 -5.47 13.92
N LYS A 65 9.98 -6.55 13.93
CA LYS A 65 10.30 -7.83 14.58
C LYS A 65 10.67 -8.96 13.60
N GLY A 66 10.87 -8.64 12.31
CA GLY A 66 11.44 -9.57 11.33
C GLY A 66 10.45 -10.22 10.34
N THR A 67 9.17 -10.37 10.66
CA THR A 67 8.22 -11.08 9.79
C THR A 67 8.08 -10.46 8.39
N GLY A 68 8.08 -9.14 8.27
CA GLY A 68 8.11 -8.46 6.97
C GLY A 68 9.39 -8.77 6.17
N LYS A 69 10.55 -8.79 6.85
CA LYS A 69 11.84 -9.20 6.23
C LYS A 69 11.77 -10.63 5.73
N TRP A 70 11.19 -11.54 6.52
CA TRP A 70 11.02 -12.94 6.11
C TRP A 70 10.14 -13.08 4.87
N THR A 71 9.02 -12.37 4.80
CA THR A 71 8.20 -12.35 3.58
C THR A 71 8.98 -11.87 2.36
N GLY A 72 9.80 -10.81 2.50
CA GLY A 72 10.67 -10.32 1.42
C GLY A 72 11.74 -11.34 0.99
N ILE A 73 12.34 -12.06 1.94
CA ILE A 73 13.30 -13.13 1.65
C ILE A 73 12.62 -14.27 0.92
N SER A 74 11.48 -14.77 1.42
CA SER A 74 10.74 -15.84 0.76
C SER A 74 10.26 -15.45 -0.64
N ALA A 75 9.88 -14.19 -0.86
CA ALA A 75 9.53 -13.69 -2.18
C ALA A 75 10.69 -13.83 -3.17
N LEU A 76 11.93 -13.51 -2.74
CA LEU A 76 13.13 -13.69 -3.57
C LEU A 76 13.46 -15.16 -3.78
N GLU A 77 13.37 -16.00 -2.74
CA GLU A 77 13.64 -17.44 -2.81
C GLU A 77 12.68 -18.16 -3.78
N TYR A 78 11.39 -17.81 -3.76
CA TYR A 78 10.39 -18.38 -4.65
C TYR A 78 10.27 -17.67 -6.00
N GLY A 79 11.05 -16.60 -6.25
CA GLY A 79 11.01 -15.85 -7.51
C GLY A 79 9.68 -15.11 -7.75
N VAL A 80 9.03 -14.61 -6.70
CA VAL A 80 7.73 -13.93 -6.77
C VAL A 80 7.89 -12.43 -6.52
N PRO A 81 7.35 -11.55 -7.40
CA PRO A 81 7.49 -10.09 -7.27
C PRO A 81 6.56 -9.50 -6.19
N VAL A 82 6.89 -9.68 -4.91
CA VAL A 82 6.16 -9.09 -3.78
C VAL A 82 6.70 -7.69 -3.44
N THR A 83 6.58 -6.78 -4.42
CA THR A 83 7.24 -5.47 -4.40
C THR A 83 6.72 -4.55 -3.30
N LEU A 84 5.40 -4.49 -3.05
CA LEU A 84 4.85 -3.57 -2.04
C LEU A 84 5.28 -3.91 -0.63
N ILE A 85 5.27 -5.20 -0.27
CA ILE A 85 5.68 -5.63 1.07
C ILE A 85 7.18 -5.43 1.24
N GLY A 86 7.97 -5.71 0.20
CA GLY A 86 9.41 -5.41 0.17
C GLY A 86 9.70 -3.92 0.41
N GLU A 87 9.06 -3.03 -0.34
CA GLU A 87 9.22 -1.58 -0.14
C GLU A 87 8.71 -1.11 1.22
N ALA A 88 7.63 -1.69 1.75
CA ALA A 88 7.17 -1.37 3.09
C ALA A 88 8.21 -1.73 4.18
N VAL A 89 9.02 -2.77 3.96
CA VAL A 89 10.16 -3.11 4.84
C VAL A 89 11.29 -2.10 4.66
N PHE A 90 11.66 -1.76 3.43
CA PHE A 90 12.72 -0.78 3.17
C PHE A 90 12.36 0.63 3.67
N ALA A 91 11.10 1.04 3.55
CA ALA A 91 10.61 2.30 4.11
C ALA A 91 10.82 2.37 5.64
N ARG A 92 10.66 1.26 6.36
CA ARG A 92 10.99 1.20 7.81
C ARG A 92 12.49 1.34 8.04
N CYS A 93 13.31 0.63 7.28
CA CYS A 93 14.77 0.75 7.35
C CYS A 93 15.21 2.20 7.10
N LEU A 94 14.69 2.86 6.07
CA LEU A 94 14.98 4.26 5.75
C LEU A 94 14.53 5.20 6.89
N SER A 95 13.36 4.94 7.50
CA SER A 95 12.91 5.73 8.65
C SER A 95 13.87 5.64 9.84
N ALA A 96 14.52 4.49 10.05
CA ALA A 96 15.47 4.28 11.14
C ALA A 96 16.78 5.08 10.97
N LEU A 97 17.15 5.44 9.73
CA LEU A 97 18.29 6.31 9.42
C LEU A 97 18.01 7.80 9.73
N LYS A 98 17.40 8.10 10.88
CA LYS A 98 16.89 9.43 11.21
C LYS A 98 17.97 10.51 11.17
N ASP A 99 19.10 10.27 11.80
CA ASP A 99 20.17 11.28 11.90
C ASP A 99 20.79 11.56 10.53
N GLU A 100 20.94 10.53 9.69
CA GLU A 100 21.36 10.68 8.30
C GLU A 100 20.34 11.47 7.48
N ARG A 101 19.04 11.18 7.61
CA ARG A 101 17.98 11.92 6.91
C ARG A 101 17.95 13.40 7.31
N VAL A 102 18.13 13.72 8.60
CA VAL A 102 18.21 15.10 9.09
C VAL A 102 19.43 15.84 8.56
N LYS A 103 20.56 15.15 8.39
CA LYS A 103 21.75 15.72 7.74
C LYS A 103 21.50 15.94 6.24
N ALA A 104 20.94 14.94 5.57
CA ALA A 104 20.68 14.95 4.13
C ALA A 104 19.69 16.06 3.73
N SER A 105 18.65 16.31 4.53
CA SER A 105 17.64 17.35 4.24
C SER A 105 18.18 18.78 4.20
N LYS A 106 19.37 19.02 4.76
CA LYS A 106 20.05 20.32 4.74
C LYS A 106 20.96 20.51 3.52
N VAL A 107 21.24 19.45 2.78
CA VAL A 107 22.25 19.43 1.71
C VAL A 107 21.64 19.09 0.36
N LEU A 108 20.70 18.13 0.33
CA LEU A 108 20.09 17.66 -0.91
C LEU A 108 18.95 18.60 -1.33
N PRO A 109 18.92 19.07 -2.59
CA PRO A 109 17.82 19.88 -3.08
C PRO A 109 16.56 19.03 -3.32
N GLY A 110 15.41 19.69 -3.27
CA GLY A 110 14.11 19.12 -3.64
C GLY A 110 13.29 20.10 -4.47
N PRO A 111 12.16 19.67 -5.03
CA PRO A 111 11.26 20.58 -5.73
C PRO A 111 10.67 21.62 -4.77
N THR A 112 10.46 22.83 -5.26
CA THR A 112 9.85 23.95 -4.51
C THR A 112 8.40 24.21 -4.92
N THR A 113 7.90 23.49 -5.92
CA THR A 113 6.55 23.63 -6.45
C THR A 113 5.54 23.15 -5.40
N LYS A 114 4.45 23.88 -5.24
CA LYS A 114 3.31 23.48 -4.41
C LYS A 114 2.19 22.94 -5.27
N PHE A 115 1.36 22.09 -4.69
CA PHE A 115 0.15 21.64 -5.35
C PHE A 115 -0.84 22.80 -5.52
N THR A 116 -1.32 23.00 -6.74
CA THR A 116 -2.27 24.07 -7.11
C THR A 116 -3.59 23.54 -7.65
N GLY A 117 -3.77 22.21 -7.67
CA GLY A 117 -5.00 21.58 -8.15
C GLY A 117 -6.13 21.61 -7.12
N ASP A 118 -7.28 21.04 -7.50
CA ASP A 118 -8.41 20.89 -6.57
C ASP A 118 -8.10 19.83 -5.51
N LYS A 119 -8.01 20.27 -4.26
CA LYS A 119 -7.73 19.41 -3.10
C LYS A 119 -8.77 18.30 -2.95
N LYS A 120 -10.06 18.60 -3.19
CA LYS A 120 -11.14 17.63 -3.02
C LYS A 120 -11.08 16.53 -4.07
N SER A 121 -10.89 16.88 -5.33
CA SER A 121 -10.65 15.92 -6.41
C SER A 121 -9.41 15.07 -6.16
N PHE A 122 -8.30 15.68 -5.71
CA PHE A 122 -7.09 14.92 -5.41
C PHE A 122 -7.26 13.98 -4.22
N LEU A 123 -8.06 14.35 -3.22
CA LEU A 123 -8.40 13.50 -2.09
C LEU A 123 -9.20 12.25 -2.53
N ASP A 124 -10.14 12.38 -3.48
CA ASP A 124 -10.82 11.22 -4.07
C ASP A 124 -9.87 10.34 -4.88
N HIS A 125 -8.93 10.94 -5.62
CA HIS A 125 -7.87 10.18 -6.28
C HIS A 125 -7.03 9.40 -5.27
N LEU A 126 -6.69 10.00 -4.14
CA LEU A 126 -5.92 9.36 -3.08
C LEU A 126 -6.66 8.18 -2.44
N ARG A 127 -7.96 8.32 -2.21
CA ARG A 127 -8.84 7.24 -1.73
C ARG A 127 -8.83 6.04 -2.69
N LYS A 128 -9.03 6.30 -3.99
CA LYS A 128 -9.02 5.27 -5.04
C LYS A 128 -7.64 4.63 -5.20
N ALA A 129 -6.57 5.42 -5.15
CA ALA A 129 -5.20 4.92 -5.23
C ALA A 129 -4.86 4.00 -4.05
N LEU A 130 -5.28 4.36 -2.83
CA LEU A 130 -5.12 3.53 -1.63
C LEU A 130 -5.81 2.18 -1.80
N TYR A 131 -7.04 2.19 -2.31
CA TYR A 131 -7.79 0.95 -2.56
C TYR A 131 -7.15 0.08 -3.65
N ALA A 132 -6.77 0.68 -4.79
CA ALA A 132 -6.06 -0.01 -5.88
C ALA A 132 -4.77 -0.68 -5.39
N SER A 133 -3.97 0.06 -4.62
CA SER A 133 -2.70 -0.44 -4.10
C SER A 133 -2.88 -1.52 -3.04
N LYS A 134 -3.97 -1.45 -2.25
CA LYS A 134 -4.36 -2.55 -1.36
C LYS A 134 -4.65 -3.81 -2.17
N ILE A 135 -5.45 -3.73 -3.24
CA ILE A 135 -5.74 -4.87 -4.13
C ILE A 135 -4.44 -5.49 -4.65
N ILE A 136 -3.55 -4.66 -5.19
CA ILE A 136 -2.27 -5.11 -5.76
C ILE A 136 -1.39 -5.77 -4.68
N SER A 137 -1.31 -5.21 -3.47
CA SER A 137 -0.55 -5.80 -2.36
C SER A 137 -1.07 -7.20 -2.00
N TYR A 138 -2.39 -7.39 -1.94
CA TYR A 138 -2.98 -8.70 -1.66
C TYR A 138 -2.78 -9.67 -2.82
N ALA A 139 -2.90 -9.22 -4.07
CA ALA A 139 -2.61 -10.04 -5.25
C ALA A 139 -1.20 -10.63 -5.18
N GLN A 140 -0.19 -9.80 -4.87
CA GLN A 140 1.19 -10.24 -4.70
C GLN A 140 1.36 -11.24 -3.54
N GLY A 141 0.71 -11.01 -2.40
CA GLY A 141 0.76 -11.92 -1.26
C GLY A 141 0.17 -13.29 -1.56
N PHE A 142 -0.96 -13.34 -2.27
CA PHE A 142 -1.57 -14.60 -2.68
C PHE A 142 -0.80 -15.31 -3.79
N MET A 143 -0.11 -14.58 -4.69
CA MET A 143 0.85 -15.18 -5.61
C MET A 143 1.98 -15.90 -4.85
N LEU A 144 2.52 -15.27 -3.79
CA LEU A 144 3.57 -15.87 -2.98
C LEU A 144 3.07 -17.13 -2.25
N LEU A 145 1.88 -17.08 -1.66
CA LEU A 145 1.27 -18.26 -1.03
C LEU A 145 1.12 -19.42 -2.02
N ARG A 146 0.76 -19.13 -3.27
CA ARG A 146 0.61 -20.15 -4.31
C ARG A 146 1.94 -20.79 -4.71
N GLU A 147 2.97 -19.99 -4.98
CA GLU A 147 4.28 -20.55 -5.32
C GLU A 147 4.90 -21.30 -4.15
N ALA A 148 4.72 -20.81 -2.90
CA ALA A 148 5.14 -21.54 -1.71
C ALA A 148 4.39 -22.88 -1.56
N ALA A 149 3.08 -22.90 -1.79
CA ALA A 149 2.29 -24.13 -1.75
C ALA A 149 2.80 -25.16 -2.76
N LYS A 150 3.09 -24.73 -3.99
CA LYS A 150 3.66 -25.58 -5.04
C LYS A 150 5.04 -26.12 -4.65
N ALA A 151 5.94 -25.26 -4.16
CA ALA A 151 7.30 -25.65 -3.79
C ALA A 151 7.35 -26.62 -2.60
N ASN A 152 6.39 -26.51 -1.67
CA ASN A 152 6.35 -27.33 -0.45
C ASN A 152 5.34 -28.50 -0.52
N GLY A 153 4.66 -28.69 -1.66
CA GLY A 153 3.63 -29.72 -1.81
C GLY A 153 2.40 -29.52 -0.90
N TRP A 154 2.10 -28.29 -0.50
CA TRP A 154 0.94 -27.98 0.34
C TRP A 154 -0.32 -27.80 -0.50
N ASN A 155 -1.43 -28.30 0.02
CA ASN A 155 -2.75 -28.01 -0.54
C ASN A 155 -3.43 -26.88 0.25
N LEU A 156 -3.13 -25.63 -0.11
CA LEU A 156 -3.66 -24.46 0.59
C LEU A 156 -5.07 -24.11 0.11
N ASN A 157 -5.99 -23.89 1.07
CA ASN A 157 -7.30 -23.33 0.79
C ASN A 157 -7.26 -21.80 0.90
N TYR A 158 -7.00 -21.11 -0.22
CA TYR A 158 -6.87 -19.65 -0.25
C TYR A 158 -8.14 -18.91 0.21
N GLY A 159 -9.33 -19.41 -0.16
CA GLY A 159 -10.60 -18.86 0.31
C GLY A 159 -10.77 -19.02 1.82
N GLY A 160 -10.37 -20.17 2.37
CA GLY A 160 -10.35 -20.43 3.80
C GLY A 160 -9.34 -19.55 4.57
N ILE A 161 -8.14 -19.34 4.01
CA ILE A 161 -7.15 -18.41 4.57
C ILE A 161 -7.73 -16.99 4.64
N ALA A 162 -8.32 -16.50 3.53
CA ALA A 162 -8.95 -15.18 3.49
C ALA A 162 -10.12 -15.06 4.49
N LEU A 163 -10.94 -16.10 4.62
CA LEU A 163 -12.04 -16.16 5.59
C LEU A 163 -11.53 -16.01 7.03
N MET A 164 -10.47 -16.74 7.40
CA MET A 164 -9.92 -16.68 8.75
C MET A 164 -9.33 -15.31 9.10
N TRP A 165 -8.89 -14.55 8.11
CA TRP A 165 -8.39 -13.19 8.32
C TRP A 165 -9.49 -12.13 8.48
N ARG A 166 -10.77 -12.45 8.18
CA ARG A 166 -11.88 -11.48 8.32
C ARG A 166 -12.11 -11.01 9.76
N GLY A 167 -11.66 -11.77 10.76
CA GLY A 167 -11.80 -11.44 12.18
C GLY A 167 -10.52 -11.70 12.96
N GLY A 168 -10.37 -11.04 14.10
CA GLY A 168 -9.27 -11.24 15.07
C GLY A 168 -7.90 -10.68 14.64
N CYS A 169 -7.48 -10.85 13.39
CA CYS A 169 -6.17 -10.40 12.94
C CYS A 169 -6.10 -8.88 12.66
N ILE A 170 -4.89 -8.33 12.56
CA ILE A 170 -4.63 -6.89 12.33
C ILE A 170 -5.12 -6.43 10.95
N ILE A 171 -5.07 -7.30 9.95
CA ILE A 171 -5.47 -6.97 8.57
C ILE A 171 -6.98 -7.14 8.32
N ARG A 172 -7.77 -7.41 9.38
CA ARG A 172 -9.21 -7.64 9.27
C ARG A 172 -9.91 -6.47 8.58
N SER A 173 -10.75 -6.80 7.60
CA SER A 173 -11.48 -5.84 6.78
C SER A 173 -12.56 -6.52 5.96
N VAL A 174 -13.57 -5.76 5.53
CA VAL A 174 -14.60 -6.23 4.57
C VAL A 174 -13.98 -6.74 3.26
N PHE A 175 -12.82 -6.18 2.90
CA PHE A 175 -12.04 -6.54 1.72
C PHE A 175 -11.70 -8.04 1.65
N LEU A 176 -11.48 -8.69 2.79
CA LEU A 176 -11.16 -10.13 2.85
C LEU A 176 -12.35 -11.02 2.50
N GLY A 177 -13.58 -10.51 2.64
CA GLY A 177 -14.78 -11.17 2.11
C GLY A 177 -14.73 -11.31 0.59
N ASN A 178 -14.34 -10.24 -0.10
CA ASN A 178 -14.21 -10.23 -1.57
C ASN A 178 -13.14 -11.23 -2.05
N ILE A 179 -12.00 -11.33 -1.35
CA ILE A 179 -10.96 -12.32 -1.66
C ILE A 179 -11.49 -13.75 -1.48
N LYS A 180 -12.19 -14.01 -0.36
CA LYS A 180 -12.81 -15.31 -0.12
C LYS A 180 -13.79 -15.66 -1.23
N ASP A 181 -14.62 -14.71 -1.66
CA ASP A 181 -15.60 -14.96 -2.72
C ASP A 181 -14.94 -15.21 -4.09
N ALA A 182 -13.85 -14.50 -4.42
CA ALA A 182 -13.07 -14.74 -5.64
C ALA A 182 -12.52 -16.19 -5.68
N TYR A 183 -11.89 -16.65 -4.59
CA TYR A 183 -11.40 -18.03 -4.51
C TYR A 183 -12.51 -19.08 -4.32
N THR A 184 -13.70 -18.69 -3.85
CA THR A 184 -14.86 -19.60 -3.82
C THR A 184 -15.38 -19.84 -5.25
N LYS A 185 -15.45 -18.78 -6.07
CA LYS A 185 -15.85 -18.87 -7.48
C LYS A 185 -14.83 -19.61 -8.33
N ASN A 186 -13.54 -19.33 -8.10
CA ASN A 186 -12.44 -19.98 -8.80
C ASN A 186 -11.31 -20.38 -7.83
N PRO A 187 -11.31 -21.62 -7.32
CA PRO A 187 -10.25 -22.11 -6.43
C PRO A 187 -8.85 -22.11 -7.06
N HIS A 188 -8.77 -22.12 -8.39
CA HIS A 188 -7.52 -22.12 -9.16
C HIS A 188 -7.15 -20.74 -9.69
N LEU A 189 -7.75 -19.66 -9.16
CA LEU A 189 -7.46 -18.30 -9.56
C LEU A 189 -5.97 -17.99 -9.43
N THR A 190 -5.35 -17.62 -10.56
CA THR A 190 -3.90 -17.41 -10.62
C THR A 190 -3.48 -16.07 -10.03
N ASN A 191 -4.34 -15.06 -10.11
CA ASN A 191 -4.09 -13.74 -9.54
C ASN A 191 -5.43 -13.06 -9.22
N LEU A 192 -5.52 -12.40 -8.07
CA LEU A 192 -6.72 -11.66 -7.67
C LEU A 192 -7.13 -10.61 -8.70
N LEU A 193 -6.18 -9.99 -9.40
CA LEU A 193 -6.45 -9.00 -10.45
C LEU A 193 -7.21 -9.56 -11.66
N LEU A 194 -7.39 -10.88 -11.76
CA LEU A 194 -8.13 -11.53 -12.86
C LEU A 194 -9.56 -11.91 -12.48
N ASP A 195 -9.94 -11.78 -11.20
CA ASP A 195 -11.33 -11.97 -10.80
C ASP A 195 -12.16 -10.73 -11.18
N PRO A 196 -13.40 -10.92 -11.70
CA PRO A 196 -14.22 -9.81 -12.22
C PRO A 196 -14.43 -8.66 -11.24
N TYR A 197 -14.58 -8.94 -9.94
CA TYR A 197 -14.77 -7.88 -8.94
C TYR A 197 -13.52 -7.01 -8.84
N PHE A 198 -12.33 -7.62 -8.76
CA PHE A 198 -11.09 -6.85 -8.64
C PHE A 198 -10.72 -6.14 -9.95
N THR A 199 -11.00 -6.74 -11.10
CA THR A 199 -10.83 -6.08 -12.41
C THR A 199 -11.66 -4.80 -12.50
N GLU A 200 -12.95 -4.86 -12.16
CA GLU A 200 -13.85 -3.68 -12.15
C GLU A 200 -13.33 -2.59 -11.20
N ARG A 201 -12.85 -2.98 -10.00
CA ARG A 201 -12.29 -2.03 -9.04
C ARG A 201 -10.99 -1.41 -9.54
N MET A 202 -10.14 -2.17 -10.22
CA MET A 202 -8.93 -1.64 -10.84
C MET A 202 -9.27 -0.69 -11.99
N GLU A 203 -10.22 -1.02 -12.86
CA GLU A 203 -10.73 -0.14 -13.92
C GLU A 203 -11.17 1.23 -13.36
N ALA A 204 -11.92 1.22 -12.26
CA ALA A 204 -12.41 2.44 -11.61
C ALA A 204 -11.32 3.26 -10.87
N SER A 205 -10.12 2.72 -10.66
CA SER A 205 -9.14 3.31 -9.73
C SER A 205 -7.72 3.47 -10.29
N HIS A 206 -7.32 2.77 -11.35
CA HIS A 206 -5.94 2.82 -11.84
C HIS A 206 -5.51 4.21 -12.29
N GLU A 207 -6.41 4.99 -12.91
CA GLU A 207 -6.10 6.38 -13.29
C GLU A 207 -5.84 7.25 -12.06
N SER A 208 -6.57 7.03 -10.97
CA SER A 208 -6.34 7.74 -9.72
C SER A 208 -4.99 7.39 -9.10
N LEU A 209 -4.58 6.11 -9.18
CA LEU A 209 -3.24 5.69 -8.78
C LEU A 209 -2.16 6.40 -9.60
N ARG A 210 -2.34 6.55 -10.91
CA ARG A 210 -1.42 7.32 -11.77
C ARG A 210 -1.33 8.79 -11.36
N GLN A 211 -2.47 9.44 -11.11
CA GLN A 211 -2.50 10.84 -10.67
C GLN A 211 -1.73 11.03 -9.36
N VAL A 212 -1.96 10.16 -8.38
CA VAL A 212 -1.25 10.22 -7.10
C VAL A 212 0.26 10.01 -7.27
N VAL A 213 0.65 8.98 -8.03
CA VAL A 213 2.08 8.69 -8.30
C VAL A 213 2.76 9.85 -9.03
N ALA A 214 2.11 10.41 -10.05
CA ALA A 214 2.68 11.54 -10.80
C ALA A 214 2.84 12.78 -9.92
N GLN A 215 1.81 13.15 -9.16
CA GLN A 215 1.84 14.35 -8.32
C GLN A 215 2.85 14.22 -7.18
N THR A 216 2.91 13.06 -6.51
CA THR A 216 3.88 12.82 -5.44
C THR A 216 5.32 12.90 -5.94
N ALA A 217 5.61 12.34 -7.12
CA ALA A 217 6.92 12.44 -7.74
C ALA A 217 7.28 13.89 -8.11
N LEU A 218 6.35 14.64 -8.73
CA LEU A 218 6.57 16.04 -9.12
C LEU A 218 6.78 16.97 -7.91
N LEU A 219 6.10 16.70 -6.80
CA LEU A 219 6.14 17.51 -5.57
C LEU A 219 7.20 17.02 -4.57
N GLY A 220 7.93 15.94 -4.88
CA GLY A 220 9.00 15.43 -4.02
C GLY A 220 8.51 14.78 -2.73
N VAL A 221 7.27 14.32 -2.67
CA VAL A 221 6.70 13.60 -1.53
C VAL A 221 6.86 12.10 -1.77
N THR A 222 7.52 11.41 -0.85
CA THR A 222 7.83 9.98 -1.04
C THR A 222 6.59 9.09 -0.89
N ALA A 223 6.37 8.21 -1.87
CA ALA A 223 5.22 7.31 -1.97
C ALA A 223 5.61 5.92 -2.56
N PRO A 224 6.60 5.22 -1.96
CA PRO A 224 7.23 4.04 -2.58
C PRO A 224 6.29 2.86 -2.78
N ALA A 225 5.31 2.64 -1.88
CA ALA A 225 4.35 1.56 -2.07
C ALA A 225 3.35 1.88 -3.18
N PHE A 226 2.96 3.16 -3.34
CA PHE A 226 2.16 3.58 -4.49
C PHE A 226 2.93 3.42 -5.82
N TYR A 227 4.20 3.81 -5.84
CA TYR A 227 5.07 3.66 -7.02
C TYR A 227 5.19 2.21 -7.47
N THR A 228 5.50 1.32 -6.52
CA THR A 228 5.68 -0.10 -6.82
C THR A 228 4.38 -0.83 -7.11
N ALA A 229 3.24 -0.37 -6.57
CA ALA A 229 1.92 -0.84 -6.99
C ALA A 229 1.65 -0.55 -8.45
N LEU A 230 1.85 0.70 -8.88
CA LEU A 230 1.62 1.09 -10.26
C LEU A 230 2.56 0.35 -11.21
N SER A 231 3.85 0.27 -10.86
CA SER A 231 4.86 -0.46 -11.65
C SER A 231 4.51 -1.94 -11.79
N PHE A 232 4.09 -2.60 -10.70
CA PHE A 232 3.66 -4.00 -10.76
C PHE A 232 2.41 -4.16 -11.64
N TYR A 233 1.40 -3.30 -11.48
CA TYR A 233 0.16 -3.41 -12.26
C TYR A 233 0.41 -3.28 -13.76
N ASP A 234 1.18 -2.26 -14.18
CA ASP A 234 1.56 -2.06 -15.58
C ASP A 234 2.47 -3.17 -16.10
N GLY A 235 3.38 -3.68 -15.27
CA GLY A 235 4.23 -4.82 -15.61
C GLY A 235 3.43 -6.11 -15.83
N TYR A 236 2.46 -6.38 -14.95
CA TYR A 236 1.67 -7.61 -14.96
C TYR A 236 0.68 -7.68 -16.13
N ARG A 237 0.12 -6.55 -16.56
CA ARG A 237 -0.82 -6.48 -17.69
C ARG A 237 -0.14 -6.28 -19.06
N SER A 238 1.18 -6.10 -19.08
CA SER A 238 1.94 -5.91 -20.32
C SER A 238 2.17 -7.23 -21.02
N HIS A 239 1.72 -7.37 -22.27
CA HIS A 239 2.02 -8.55 -23.09
C HIS A 239 3.53 -8.73 -23.33
N THR A 240 4.25 -7.63 -23.48
CA THR A 240 5.70 -7.62 -23.73
C THR A 240 6.40 -6.68 -22.75
N LEU A 241 7.42 -7.21 -22.07
CA LEU A 241 8.32 -6.45 -21.21
C LEU A 241 9.70 -6.31 -21.89
N PRO A 242 10.52 -5.31 -21.51
CA PRO A 242 11.85 -5.09 -22.12
C PRO A 242 12.90 -6.15 -21.72
N ALA A 243 12.49 -7.27 -21.13
CA ALA A 243 13.38 -8.36 -20.73
C ALA A 243 14.02 -9.10 -21.93
N ASN A 244 13.52 -8.89 -23.15
CA ASN A 244 14.18 -9.35 -24.37
C ASN A 244 15.59 -8.75 -24.53
N LEU A 245 15.79 -7.48 -24.16
CA LEU A 245 17.13 -6.86 -24.17
C LEU A 245 18.04 -7.47 -23.11
N LEU A 246 17.53 -7.71 -21.90
CA LEU A 246 18.26 -8.40 -20.83
C LEU A 246 18.71 -9.80 -21.27
N GLN A 247 17.84 -10.53 -21.99
CA GLN A 247 18.18 -11.84 -22.55
C GLN A 247 19.22 -11.75 -23.67
N ALA A 248 19.22 -10.70 -24.49
CA ALA A 248 20.22 -10.52 -25.54
C ALA A 248 21.61 -10.13 -25.00
N GLN A 249 21.67 -9.50 -23.82
CA GLN A 249 22.91 -9.08 -23.18
C GLN A 249 23.66 -10.21 -22.44
N ARG A 250 22.99 -11.33 -22.11
CA ARG A 250 23.54 -12.45 -21.33
C ARG A 250 23.90 -13.63 -22.23
#